data_AF-A0AB37ZZN0-F1
#
_entry.id   AF-A0AB37ZZN0-F1
#
_cell.length_a   1.000
_cell.length_b   1.000
_cell.length_c   1.000
_cell.angle_alpha   90.00
_cell.angle_beta   90.00
_cell.angle_gamma   90.00
#
_symmetry.space_group_name_H-M   'P 1'
#
loop_
_entity.id
_entity.type
_entity.pdbx_description
1 polymer ?
#
loop_
_entity_poly.entity_id
_entity_poly.type
_entity_poly.pdbx_seq_one_letter_code
_entity_poly.pdbx_strand_id
1 'polypeptide(L)'
;MRIKRNWRRTIIGILTAVVLSACSGSDEQTETEESESASANSAAEAATSNEASIQEEDTAVAQLTEPEPLVYEGDLELPINGATGYASVLMDLKATADAGSETTLVLEAGTAFEVVEEVGDWWYIQTATESGWVQHLYCFINLPDVIPSIIYDNTNTYASKFVSSGKAIPGITGQALYDGKAYNMRLGKVSDIVPVLYSMSKKINLAQQAALAEGNTLVIYEGYRPYSVQQMTVAALTNLAAADPEVMAGINTHPWDTNWFIATSVSNHQMGYAIDVTLAKITEQQEIVIGDYAATAITGYTEYTMPTTIHELSMASATFTGPVKSSSQTAWLQATLADTMNEAAILLQRYSTDAGLTPLASEWWHFNDLDARFATEENSSKGEYLLDATMSEAPEAAE
;
A
#
# COMPACT_ATOMS: atom_id res chain seq x y z
N MET A 1 26.62 7.76 45.09
CA MET A 1 25.87 6.63 45.69
C MET A 1 25.47 5.71 44.55
N ARG A 2 26.02 4.50 44.49
CA ARG A 2 25.85 3.52 43.41
C ARG A 2 24.53 2.79 43.55
N ILE A 3 23.74 2.69 42.49
CA ILE A 3 22.81 1.56 42.29
C ILE A 3 22.97 1.10 40.84
N LYS A 4 23.62 -0.07 40.69
CA LYS A 4 23.70 -0.85 39.46
C LYS A 4 22.36 -1.59 39.31
N ARG A 5 21.72 -1.55 38.14
CA ARG A 5 20.61 -2.46 37.81
C ARG A 5 21.08 -3.44 36.73
N ASN A 6 21.07 -4.72 37.13
CA ASN A 6 21.50 -5.86 36.33
C ASN A 6 20.48 -6.14 35.22
N TRP A 7 20.95 -6.32 33.99
CA TRP A 7 20.18 -6.90 32.90
C TRP A 7 20.37 -8.42 32.89
N ARG A 8 19.31 -9.17 33.13
CA ARG A 8 19.25 -10.61 32.85
C ARG A 8 18.98 -10.79 31.36
N ARG A 9 19.96 -11.31 30.63
CA ARG A 9 19.79 -11.83 29.26
C ARG A 9 19.13 -13.19 29.34
N THR A 10 17.90 -13.32 28.85
CA THR A 10 17.29 -14.63 28.58
C THR A 10 17.59 -14.97 27.13
N ILE A 11 18.40 -16.00 26.93
CA ILE A 11 18.71 -16.62 25.64
C ILE A 11 17.57 -17.59 25.34
N ILE A 12 16.77 -17.33 24.31
CA ILE A 12 15.83 -18.30 23.75
C ILE A 12 16.57 -19.03 22.64
N GLY A 13 16.89 -20.30 22.91
CA GLY A 13 17.49 -21.20 21.92
C GLY A 13 16.43 -21.70 20.96
N ILE A 14 16.66 -21.47 19.66
CA ILE A 14 15.87 -22.05 18.57
C ILE A 14 16.37 -23.47 18.32
N LEU A 15 15.49 -24.45 18.51
CA LEU A 15 15.69 -25.85 18.14
C LEU A 15 15.26 -26.03 16.67
N THR A 16 16.21 -26.09 15.75
CA THR A 16 16.01 -26.57 14.38
C THR A 16 15.99 -28.09 14.36
N ALA A 17 14.82 -28.67 14.09
CA ALA A 17 14.68 -30.08 13.73
C ALA A 17 14.85 -30.24 12.21
N VAL A 18 15.91 -30.96 11.83
CA VAL A 18 16.18 -31.40 10.46
C VAL A 18 15.35 -32.65 10.18
N VAL A 19 14.43 -32.59 9.22
CA VAL A 19 13.82 -33.79 8.63
C VAL A 19 14.47 -34.03 7.27
N LEU A 20 15.22 -35.12 7.19
CA LEU A 20 15.78 -35.69 5.97
C LEU A 20 14.68 -36.48 5.25
N SER A 21 14.31 -36.08 4.04
CA SER A 21 13.61 -36.94 3.09
C SER A 21 14.59 -37.35 1.99
N ALA A 22 14.79 -38.66 1.85
CA ALA A 22 15.54 -39.26 0.76
C ALA A 22 14.69 -40.36 0.13
N CYS A 23 14.52 -40.23 -1.20
CA CYS A 23 14.41 -41.27 -2.24
C CYS A 23 13.25 -42.28 -2.11
N SER A 24 12.56 -42.75 -3.15
CA SER A 24 12.64 -42.69 -4.61
C SER A 24 11.64 -43.76 -5.10
N GLY A 25 11.06 -43.62 -6.29
CA GLY A 25 10.50 -44.78 -7.00
C GLY A 25 9.16 -44.51 -7.67
N SER A 26 9.24 -44.28 -8.97
CA SER A 26 8.20 -44.43 -9.98
C SER A 26 7.49 -45.79 -9.91
N ASP A 27 6.21 -45.84 -10.26
CA ASP A 27 5.74 -46.73 -11.31
C ASP A 27 4.31 -46.38 -11.79
N GLU A 28 4.07 -46.89 -13.00
CA GLU A 28 3.13 -46.58 -14.05
C GLU A 28 1.67 -47.05 -13.83
N GLN A 29 0.76 -46.30 -14.47
CA GLN A 29 -0.38 -46.74 -15.30
C GLN A 29 -1.58 -47.56 -14.73
N THR A 30 -2.73 -46.87 -14.75
CA THR A 30 -4.04 -47.19 -15.39
C THR A 30 -4.93 -48.37 -14.96
N GLU A 31 -6.24 -48.09 -15.17
CA GLU A 31 -7.43 -48.96 -15.20
C GLU A 31 -8.05 -49.26 -13.82
N THR A 32 -9.37 -49.21 -13.56
CA THR A 32 -10.61 -48.91 -14.32
C THR A 32 -11.76 -48.94 -13.29
N GLU A 33 -12.80 -48.16 -13.58
CA GLU A 33 -14.24 -48.43 -13.37
C GLU A 33 -14.86 -48.53 -11.96
N GLU A 34 -15.98 -47.79 -11.88
CA GLU A 34 -17.04 -47.77 -10.89
C GLU A 34 -17.73 -49.13 -10.71
N SER A 35 -18.27 -49.40 -9.52
CA SER A 35 -19.72 -49.46 -9.31
C SER A 35 -20.08 -50.03 -7.93
N GLU A 36 -21.21 -49.52 -7.46
CA GLU A 36 -21.88 -49.73 -6.19
C GLU A 36 -22.25 -51.20 -5.89
N SER A 37 -22.36 -51.56 -4.62
CA SER A 37 -23.66 -51.96 -4.05
C SER A 37 -23.57 -52.36 -2.58
N ALA A 38 -24.69 -52.13 -1.91
CA ALA A 38 -24.97 -52.23 -0.50
C ALA A 38 -24.73 -53.61 0.13
N SER A 39 -24.47 -53.60 1.45
CA SER A 39 -24.89 -54.69 2.31
C SER A 39 -25.34 -54.15 3.67
N ALA A 40 -26.63 -54.30 3.93
CA ALA A 40 -27.23 -54.16 5.24
C ALA A 40 -26.91 -55.38 6.09
N ASN A 41 -26.75 -55.22 7.41
CA ASN A 41 -27.08 -56.30 8.31
C ASN A 41 -27.65 -55.81 9.66
N SER A 42 -28.70 -56.52 10.05
CA SER A 42 -29.52 -56.48 11.27
C SER A 42 -28.69 -56.71 12.54
N ALA A 43 -29.14 -56.58 13.79
CA ALA A 43 -30.47 -56.55 14.40
C ALA A 43 -30.27 -56.02 15.84
N ALA A 44 -31.30 -55.45 16.47
CA ALA A 44 -31.39 -55.42 17.93
C ALA A 44 -32.86 -55.41 18.38
N GLU A 45 -33.06 -56.14 19.46
CA GLU A 45 -34.31 -56.67 20.00
C GLU A 45 -35.26 -55.61 20.57
N ALA A 46 -36.55 -55.96 20.53
CA ALA A 46 -37.63 -55.26 21.21
C ALA A 46 -37.67 -55.64 22.70
N ALA A 47 -37.72 -54.62 23.56
CA ALA A 47 -38.27 -54.73 24.90
C ALA A 47 -38.99 -53.42 25.26
N THR A 48 -40.31 -53.53 25.39
CA THR A 48 -41.27 -52.49 25.79
C THR A 48 -41.14 -52.12 27.26
N SER A 49 -41.07 -50.83 27.58
CA SER A 49 -41.49 -50.30 28.90
C SER A 49 -41.81 -48.81 28.86
N ASN A 50 -43.08 -48.50 29.17
CA ASN A 50 -43.63 -47.27 29.77
C ASN A 50 -43.13 -45.90 29.29
N GLU A 51 -43.95 -45.26 28.46
CA GLU A 51 -43.99 -43.80 28.30
C GLU A 51 -44.47 -43.15 29.61
N ALA A 52 -43.57 -42.43 30.27
CA ALA A 52 -43.92 -41.28 31.10
C ALA A 52 -43.53 -40.04 30.30
N SER A 53 -44.53 -39.23 29.92
CA SER A 53 -44.31 -37.99 29.16
C SER A 53 -43.51 -36.99 30.01
N ILE A 54 -42.25 -36.79 29.65
CA ILE A 54 -41.49 -35.60 30.04
C ILE A 54 -41.68 -34.63 28.88
N GLN A 55 -42.27 -33.47 29.16
CA GLN A 55 -42.31 -32.36 28.23
C GLN A 55 -40.88 -31.91 27.99
N GLU A 56 -40.38 -32.11 26.77
CA GLU A 56 -39.19 -31.40 26.30
C GLU A 56 -39.60 -29.94 26.09
N GLU A 57 -39.09 -29.06 26.96
CA GLU A 57 -39.01 -27.64 26.65
C GLU A 57 -38.11 -27.50 25.42
N ASP A 58 -38.75 -27.20 24.29
CA ASP A 58 -38.13 -26.75 23.06
C ASP A 58 -37.40 -25.44 23.34
N THR A 59 -36.17 -25.56 23.83
CA THR A 59 -35.23 -24.46 23.91
C THR A 59 -34.73 -24.23 22.50
N ALA A 60 -35.47 -23.42 21.76
CA ALA A 60 -35.04 -22.83 20.52
C ALA A 60 -33.67 -22.17 20.75
N VAL A 61 -32.60 -22.86 20.33
CA VAL A 61 -31.28 -22.29 20.19
C VAL A 61 -31.42 -21.24 19.10
N ALA A 62 -31.63 -19.99 19.50
CA ALA A 62 -31.52 -18.86 18.59
C ALA A 62 -30.13 -18.95 17.96
N GLN A 63 -30.07 -19.32 16.68
CA GLN A 63 -28.87 -19.08 15.90
C GLN A 63 -28.62 -17.58 15.97
N LEU A 64 -27.59 -17.19 16.72
CA LEU A 64 -27.04 -15.85 16.63
C LEU A 64 -26.55 -15.72 15.19
N THR A 65 -27.36 -15.10 14.34
CA THR A 65 -26.90 -14.63 13.04
C THR A 65 -25.87 -13.56 13.34
N GLU A 66 -24.61 -13.80 12.97
CA GLU A 66 -23.61 -12.74 12.97
C GLU A 66 -24.18 -11.56 12.17
N PRO A 67 -24.04 -10.31 12.67
CA PRO A 67 -24.55 -9.15 11.96
C PRO A 67 -23.92 -9.09 10.56
N GLU A 68 -24.71 -8.69 9.55
CA GLU A 68 -24.17 -8.47 8.21
C GLU A 68 -23.11 -7.36 8.26
N PRO A 69 -21.97 -7.53 7.55
CA PRO A 69 -20.91 -6.53 7.55
C PRO A 69 -21.40 -5.21 6.94
N LEU A 70 -20.96 -4.10 7.50
CA LEU A 70 -21.36 -2.76 7.11
C LEU A 70 -20.65 -2.32 5.82
N VAL A 71 -21.34 -1.60 4.95
CA VAL A 71 -20.68 -0.86 3.87
C VAL A 71 -20.29 0.50 4.42
N TYR A 72 -19.01 0.86 4.32
CA TYR A 72 -18.55 2.17 4.75
C TYR A 72 -18.94 3.24 3.73
N GLU A 73 -19.57 4.31 4.20
CA GLU A 73 -19.96 5.48 3.40
C GLU A 73 -19.03 6.64 3.74
N GLY A 74 -18.00 6.87 2.91
CA GLY A 74 -17.03 7.94 3.10
C GLY A 74 -16.17 8.19 1.85
N ASP A 75 -15.11 8.98 2.02
CA ASP A 75 -14.19 9.34 0.93
C ASP A 75 -13.21 8.19 0.56
N LEU A 76 -13.25 7.08 1.30
CA LEU A 76 -12.35 5.93 1.23
C LEU A 76 -13.18 4.63 1.24
N GLU A 77 -12.57 3.47 0.99
CA GLU A 77 -13.29 2.18 1.00
C GLU A 77 -13.54 1.67 2.42
N LEU A 78 -12.71 2.06 3.37
CA LEU A 78 -12.85 1.73 4.78
C LEU A 78 -12.62 2.98 5.64
N PRO A 79 -13.19 3.03 6.86
CA PRO A 79 -13.00 4.18 7.73
C PRO A 79 -11.56 4.28 8.22
N ILE A 80 -11.14 5.48 8.63
CA ILE A 80 -9.77 5.68 9.06
C ILE A 80 -9.48 5.22 10.49
N ASN A 81 -10.50 4.95 11.32
CA ASN A 81 -10.26 4.40 12.65
C ASN A 81 -9.58 3.03 12.53
N GLY A 82 -8.57 2.79 13.37
CA GLY A 82 -7.68 1.64 13.28
C GLY A 82 -6.69 1.70 12.11
N ALA A 83 -6.67 2.74 11.26
CA ALA A 83 -5.64 2.85 10.23
C ALA A 83 -4.31 3.29 10.83
N THR A 84 -3.20 2.77 10.29
CA THR A 84 -1.87 3.33 10.56
C THR A 84 -1.75 4.68 9.87
N GLY A 85 -1.44 5.70 10.66
CA GLY A 85 -0.91 6.96 10.18
C GLY A 85 0.54 7.17 10.61
N TYR A 86 1.18 8.17 10.00
CA TYR A 86 2.55 8.58 10.34
C TYR A 86 2.66 10.09 10.39
N ALA A 87 3.45 10.60 11.32
CA ALA A 87 3.81 12.01 11.33
C ALA A 87 4.76 12.28 10.16
N SER A 88 4.36 13.04 9.14
CA SER A 88 5.25 13.30 7.99
C SER A 88 6.37 14.30 8.32
N VAL A 89 6.15 15.09 9.37
CA VAL A 89 7.05 16.11 9.91
C VAL A 89 7.04 16.02 11.42
N LEU A 90 7.83 16.86 12.09
CA LEU A 90 7.71 17.03 13.53
C LEU A 90 6.32 17.64 13.83
N MET A 91 5.57 17.01 14.74
CA MET A 91 4.18 17.39 15.02
C MET A 91 3.93 17.53 16.53
N ASP A 92 3.25 18.60 16.91
CA ASP A 92 2.73 18.75 18.26
C ASP A 92 1.57 17.78 18.49
N LEU A 93 1.68 16.95 19.53
CA LEU A 93 0.58 16.18 20.08
C LEU A 93 -0.19 17.07 21.08
N LYS A 94 -1.43 17.41 20.76
CA LYS A 94 -2.27 18.34 21.52
C LYS A 94 -3.19 17.61 22.50
N ALA A 95 -3.52 18.25 23.62
CA ALA A 95 -4.47 17.72 24.59
C ALA A 95 -5.92 17.68 24.06
N THR A 96 -6.28 18.61 23.17
CA THR A 96 -7.60 18.70 22.52
C THR A 96 -7.44 19.03 21.03
N ALA A 97 -8.49 18.82 20.23
CA ALA A 97 -8.57 19.18 18.81
C ALA A 97 -8.60 20.72 18.57
N ASP A 98 -7.58 21.43 19.03
CA ASP A 98 -7.44 22.88 18.92
C ASP A 98 -5.94 23.25 18.83
N ALA A 99 -5.59 24.10 17.87
CA ALA A 99 -4.22 24.55 17.65
C ALA A 99 -3.65 25.32 18.85
N GLY A 100 -4.51 26.02 19.59
CA GLY A 100 -4.16 26.75 20.82
C GLY A 100 -4.12 25.87 22.08
N SER A 101 -4.43 24.58 21.97
CA SER A 101 -4.37 23.64 23.10
C SER A 101 -2.92 23.38 23.55
N GLU A 102 -2.79 22.87 24.78
CA GLU A 102 -1.50 22.46 25.33
C GLU A 102 -0.88 21.34 24.49
N THR A 103 0.39 21.49 24.15
CA THR A 103 1.20 20.41 23.56
C THR A 103 1.65 19.48 24.69
N THR A 104 1.15 18.25 24.68
CA THR A 104 1.49 17.22 25.68
C THR A 104 2.80 16.52 25.32
N LEU A 105 3.09 16.37 24.03
CA LEU A 105 4.28 15.74 23.48
C LEU A 105 4.58 16.31 22.08
N VAL A 106 5.80 16.12 21.60
CA VAL A 106 6.16 16.32 20.20
C VAL A 106 6.49 14.97 19.57
N LEU A 107 5.84 14.64 18.45
CA LEU A 107 6.14 13.47 17.63
C LEU A 107 7.26 13.80 16.66
N GLU A 108 8.25 12.92 16.57
CA GLU A 108 9.28 12.99 15.53
C GLU A 108 8.69 12.57 14.18
N ALA A 109 9.23 13.12 13.09
CA ALA A 109 8.85 12.69 11.74
C ALA A 109 9.13 11.19 11.55
N GLY A 110 8.19 10.48 10.94
CA GLY A 110 8.20 9.03 10.79
C GLY A 110 7.57 8.25 11.96
N THR A 111 7.15 8.92 13.04
CA THR A 111 6.45 8.23 14.14
C THR A 111 5.13 7.65 13.66
N ALA A 112 5.01 6.31 13.74
CA ALA A 112 3.78 5.59 13.45
C ALA A 112 2.78 5.71 14.60
N PHE A 113 1.49 5.75 14.26
CA PHE A 113 0.39 5.77 15.21
C PHE A 113 -0.84 5.10 14.59
N GLU A 114 -1.73 4.63 15.46
CA GLU A 114 -3.10 4.28 15.11
C GLU A 114 -3.95 5.56 15.09
N VAL A 115 -4.79 5.72 14.07
CA VAL A 115 -5.84 6.75 14.05
C VAL A 115 -7.06 6.21 14.79
N VAL A 116 -7.52 6.92 15.81
CA VAL A 116 -8.64 6.48 16.67
C VAL A 116 -9.93 7.21 16.29
N GLU A 117 -9.86 8.52 16.08
CA GLU A 117 -11.02 9.37 15.80
C GLU A 117 -10.63 10.56 14.91
N GLU A 118 -11.56 11.04 14.09
CA GLU A 118 -11.43 12.28 13.33
C GLU A 118 -12.48 13.31 13.74
N VAL A 119 -12.02 14.53 14.06
CA VAL A 119 -12.88 15.68 14.35
C VAL A 119 -12.38 16.90 13.60
N GLY A 120 -13.08 17.26 12.52
CA GLY A 120 -12.67 18.37 11.65
C GLY A 120 -11.29 18.12 11.04
N ASP A 121 -10.35 19.02 11.29
CA ASP A 121 -8.97 18.96 10.76
C ASP A 121 -8.01 18.14 11.65
N TRP A 122 -8.55 17.43 12.65
CA TRP A 122 -7.75 16.78 13.70
C TRP A 122 -8.03 15.29 13.79
N TRP A 123 -6.99 14.53 14.05
CA TRP A 123 -7.07 13.13 14.46
C TRP A 123 -6.69 12.96 15.92
N TYR A 124 -7.50 12.23 16.66
CA TYR A 124 -7.04 11.62 17.90
C TYR A 124 -6.30 10.34 17.53
N ILE A 125 -5.07 10.21 18.04
CA ILE A 125 -4.17 9.13 17.69
C ILE A 125 -3.63 8.40 18.92
N GLN A 126 -3.23 7.15 18.72
CA GLN A 126 -2.56 6.34 19.72
C GLN A 126 -1.19 5.90 19.19
N THR A 127 -0.12 6.34 19.87
CA THR A 127 1.23 5.80 19.68
C THR A 127 1.45 4.61 20.61
N ALA A 128 2.63 3.98 20.57
CA ALA A 128 2.97 2.89 21.49
C ALA A 128 2.96 3.31 22.99
N THR A 129 3.09 4.61 23.30
CA THR A 129 3.25 5.09 24.68
C THR A 129 2.28 6.18 25.09
N GLU A 130 1.75 6.94 24.13
CA GLU A 130 1.04 8.21 24.38
C GLU A 130 -0.11 8.39 23.39
N SER A 131 -1.07 9.24 23.73
CA SER A 131 -2.22 9.58 22.89
C SER A 131 -2.51 11.07 22.92
N GLY A 132 -3.20 11.57 21.89
CA GLY A 132 -3.55 12.98 21.77
C GLY A 132 -3.96 13.36 20.36
N TRP A 133 -4.12 14.66 20.13
CA TRP A 133 -4.63 15.21 18.88
C TRP A 133 -3.53 15.75 17.98
N VAL A 134 -3.57 15.44 16.69
CA VAL A 134 -2.66 15.95 15.65
C VAL A 134 -3.45 16.53 14.49
N GLN A 135 -2.91 17.55 13.81
CA GLN A 135 -3.52 18.07 12.58
C GLN A 135 -3.26 17.10 11.44
N HIS A 136 -4.32 16.52 10.87
CA HIS A 136 -4.16 15.50 9.83
C HIS A 136 -3.66 16.03 8.49
N LEU A 137 -3.65 17.35 8.30
CA LEU A 137 -3.03 18.04 7.17
C LEU A 137 -1.60 17.56 6.88
N TYR A 138 -0.83 17.28 7.93
CA TYR A 138 0.57 16.83 7.82
C TYR A 138 0.74 15.33 8.09
N CYS A 139 -0.35 14.57 8.22
CA CYS A 139 -0.28 13.13 8.46
C CYS A 139 -0.21 12.36 7.14
N PHE A 140 0.63 11.32 7.14
CA PHE A 140 0.46 10.25 6.17
C PHE A 140 -0.56 9.24 6.66
N ILE A 141 -1.23 8.56 5.73
CA ILE A 141 -2.08 7.39 5.98
C ILE A 141 -1.57 6.20 5.15
N ASN A 142 -1.53 5.01 5.74
CA ASN A 142 -1.15 3.79 5.02
C ASN A 142 -2.28 3.36 4.08
N LEU A 143 -2.07 3.44 2.76
CA LEU A 143 -3.12 3.18 1.77
C LEU A 143 -3.79 1.79 1.90
N PRO A 144 -3.06 0.68 2.13
CA PRO A 144 -3.67 -0.64 2.28
C PRO A 144 -4.74 -0.73 3.37
N ASP A 145 -4.68 0.13 4.38
CA ASP A 145 -5.63 0.12 5.49
C ASP A 145 -6.99 0.68 5.06
N VAL A 146 -7.01 1.57 4.08
CA VAL A 146 -8.20 2.37 3.74
C VAL A 146 -8.70 2.18 2.31
N ILE A 147 -7.90 1.57 1.43
CA ILE A 147 -8.27 1.23 0.05
C ILE A 147 -7.75 -0.18 -0.27
N PRO A 148 -8.29 -1.24 0.35
CA PRO A 148 -7.81 -2.62 0.20
C PRO A 148 -8.02 -3.21 -1.21
N SER A 149 -8.83 -2.59 -2.09
CA SER A 149 -9.04 -3.07 -3.46
C SER A 149 -7.86 -2.82 -4.40
N ILE A 150 -6.93 -1.92 -4.03
CA ILE A 150 -5.69 -1.69 -4.78
C ILE A 150 -4.73 -2.86 -4.58
N ILE A 151 -3.98 -3.19 -5.63
CA ILE A 151 -2.82 -4.07 -5.49
C ILE A 151 -1.62 -3.24 -5.05
N TYR A 152 -1.02 -3.61 -3.92
CA TYR A 152 0.21 -2.98 -3.45
C TYR A 152 1.38 -3.91 -3.74
N ASP A 153 2.32 -3.45 -4.57
CA ASP A 153 3.52 -4.20 -4.93
C ASP A 153 4.74 -3.28 -4.88
N ASN A 154 5.15 -2.87 -3.67
CA ASN A 154 6.27 -1.93 -3.53
C ASN A 154 7.61 -2.60 -3.82
N THR A 155 7.97 -2.67 -5.11
CA THR A 155 9.17 -3.35 -5.60
C THR A 155 10.47 -2.84 -5.01
N ASN A 156 10.53 -1.56 -4.61
CA ASN A 156 11.75 -1.00 -4.00
C ASN A 156 12.04 -1.61 -2.62
N THR A 157 11.10 -2.33 -2.01
CA THR A 157 11.30 -3.05 -0.75
C THR A 157 11.91 -4.44 -0.90
N TYR A 158 11.96 -5.00 -2.12
CA TYR A 158 12.44 -6.37 -2.32
C TYR A 158 13.23 -6.62 -3.61
N ALA A 159 12.90 -5.96 -4.72
CA ALA A 159 13.58 -6.10 -6.01
C ALA A 159 13.28 -4.90 -6.92
N SER A 160 13.98 -3.77 -6.67
CA SER A 160 13.74 -2.51 -7.36
C SER A 160 13.77 -2.65 -8.88
N LYS A 161 12.81 -2.01 -9.56
CA LYS A 161 12.67 -2.00 -11.02
C LYS A 161 13.42 -0.86 -11.71
N PHE A 162 14.06 0.03 -10.95
CA PHE A 162 14.81 1.14 -11.53
C PHE A 162 15.81 0.65 -12.57
N VAL A 163 15.69 1.17 -13.78
CA VAL A 163 16.62 0.96 -14.90
C VAL A 163 16.83 2.30 -15.60
N SER A 164 17.81 2.41 -16.48
CA SER A 164 17.94 3.58 -17.35
C SER A 164 18.37 3.16 -18.75
N SER A 165 17.62 3.59 -19.75
CA SER A 165 17.75 3.15 -21.14
C SER A 165 17.72 1.62 -21.26
N GLY A 166 16.84 0.96 -20.49
CA GLY A 166 16.73 -0.50 -20.40
C GLY A 166 17.88 -1.20 -19.69
N LYS A 167 18.88 -0.48 -19.18
CA LYS A 167 20.06 -1.05 -18.50
C LYS A 167 19.87 -1.04 -16.99
N ALA A 168 20.33 -2.12 -16.36
CA ALA A 168 20.38 -2.21 -14.91
C ALA A 168 21.30 -1.12 -14.33
N ILE A 169 20.83 -0.44 -13.29
CA ILE A 169 21.58 0.52 -12.49
C ILE A 169 22.32 -0.25 -11.38
N PRO A 170 23.67 -0.27 -11.40
CA PRO A 170 24.45 -1.05 -10.43
C PRO A 170 24.14 -0.66 -8.99
N GLY A 171 23.87 -1.67 -8.15
CA GLY A 171 23.52 -1.49 -6.75
C GLY A 171 22.07 -1.05 -6.49
N ILE A 172 21.26 -0.86 -7.54
CA ILE A 172 19.84 -0.49 -7.43
C ILE A 172 18.95 -1.58 -8.01
N THR A 173 19.09 -1.89 -9.31
CA THR A 173 18.18 -2.82 -9.99
C THR A 173 18.22 -4.20 -9.33
N GLY A 174 17.04 -4.73 -9.01
CA GLY A 174 16.86 -6.04 -8.38
C GLY A 174 17.26 -6.09 -6.90
N GLN A 175 17.58 -4.96 -6.26
CA GLN A 175 17.88 -4.90 -4.83
C GLN A 175 16.67 -4.44 -4.02
N ALA A 176 16.58 -4.91 -2.77
CA ALA A 176 15.78 -4.26 -1.75
C ALA A 176 16.50 -2.98 -1.32
N LEU A 177 15.85 -1.83 -1.42
CA LEU A 177 16.44 -0.52 -1.13
C LEU A 177 16.13 -0.06 0.30
N TYR A 178 15.04 -0.55 0.89
CA TYR A 178 14.62 -0.28 2.27
C TYR A 178 13.63 -1.34 2.75
N ASP A 179 13.47 -1.48 4.07
CA ASP A 179 12.38 -2.26 4.65
C ASP A 179 11.07 -1.47 4.53
N GLY A 180 10.02 -2.10 3.99
CA GLY A 180 8.73 -1.43 3.77
C GLY A 180 7.55 -2.40 3.75
N LYS A 181 7.63 -3.47 4.53
CA LYS A 181 6.55 -4.42 4.77
C LYS A 181 6.46 -4.71 6.26
N ALA A 182 5.25 -4.78 6.78
CA ALA A 182 4.99 -5.16 8.17
C ALA A 182 3.73 -6.03 8.27
N TYR A 183 3.55 -6.69 9.40
CA TYR A 183 2.30 -7.40 9.68
C TYR A 183 1.22 -6.39 10.02
N ASN A 184 0.22 -6.30 9.15
CA ASN A 184 -0.88 -5.36 9.26
C ASN A 184 -2.04 -6.06 9.98
N MET A 185 -2.34 -5.65 11.21
CA MET A 185 -3.32 -6.37 12.03
C MET A 185 -4.75 -6.21 11.52
N ARG A 186 -5.09 -5.02 11.01
CA ARG A 186 -6.32 -4.75 10.28
C ARG A 186 -6.57 -5.71 9.11
N LEU A 187 -5.54 -6.03 8.33
CA LEU A 187 -5.66 -6.92 7.16
C LEU A 187 -5.37 -8.40 7.46
N GLY A 188 -4.90 -8.73 8.67
CA GLY A 188 -4.54 -10.08 9.08
C GLY A 188 -3.36 -10.71 8.33
N LYS A 189 -2.56 -9.91 7.60
CA LYS A 189 -1.47 -10.39 6.73
C LYS A 189 -0.28 -9.45 6.72
N VAL A 190 0.88 -9.96 6.27
CA VAL A 190 2.00 -9.09 5.91
C VAL A 190 1.59 -8.26 4.68
N SER A 191 1.76 -6.95 4.78
CA SER A 191 1.36 -5.99 3.76
C SER A 191 2.47 -4.97 3.53
N ASP A 192 2.51 -4.40 2.34
CA ASP A 192 3.35 -3.24 2.01
C ASP A 192 2.96 -2.03 2.85
N ILE A 193 3.97 -1.23 3.22
CA ILE A 193 3.78 0.08 3.81
C ILE A 193 3.81 1.08 2.65
N VAL A 194 2.65 1.63 2.31
CA VAL A 194 2.48 2.58 1.20
C VAL A 194 1.77 3.84 1.70
N PRO A 195 2.49 4.70 2.44
CA PRO A 195 1.92 5.91 2.98
C PRO A 195 1.96 7.05 1.97
N VAL A 196 0.91 7.86 1.99
CA VAL A 196 0.78 9.15 1.29
C VAL A 196 0.13 10.17 2.23
N LEU A 197 0.20 11.46 1.90
CA LEU A 197 -0.59 12.48 2.60
C LEU A 197 -2.07 12.10 2.60
N TYR A 198 -2.73 12.23 3.74
CA TYR A 198 -4.12 11.82 3.91
C TYR A 198 -5.07 12.44 2.86
N SER A 199 -4.86 13.71 2.49
CA SER A 199 -5.65 14.36 1.44
C SER A 199 -5.51 13.68 0.07
N MET A 200 -4.33 13.16 -0.25
CA MET A 200 -4.07 12.47 -1.51
C MET A 200 -4.78 11.11 -1.58
N SER A 201 -4.93 10.39 -0.46
CA SER A 201 -5.57 9.06 -0.47
C SER A 201 -7.00 9.12 -1.00
N LYS A 202 -7.72 10.22 -0.77
CA LYS A 202 -9.08 10.45 -1.28
C LYS A 202 -9.10 10.50 -2.82
N LYS A 203 -8.14 11.19 -3.43
CA LYS A 203 -8.01 11.23 -4.90
C LYS A 203 -7.57 9.88 -5.48
N ILE A 204 -6.68 9.18 -4.78
CA ILE A 204 -6.30 7.81 -5.17
C ILE A 204 -7.51 6.88 -5.12
N ASN A 205 -8.36 7.00 -4.10
CA ASN A 205 -9.60 6.22 -4.03
C ASN A 205 -10.53 6.54 -5.21
N LEU A 206 -10.73 7.81 -5.56
CA LEU A 206 -11.52 8.17 -6.74
C LEU A 206 -10.99 7.54 -8.03
N ALA A 207 -9.66 7.55 -8.24
CA ALA A 207 -9.03 6.90 -9.37
C ALA A 207 -9.23 5.37 -9.35
N GLN A 208 -9.12 4.75 -8.17
CA GLN A 208 -9.37 3.33 -7.98
C GLN A 208 -10.83 2.97 -8.28
N GLN A 209 -11.81 3.71 -7.76
CA GLN A 209 -13.22 3.46 -8.05
C GLN A 209 -13.55 3.60 -9.54
N ALA A 210 -12.93 4.58 -10.22
CA ALA A 210 -13.07 4.73 -11.67
C ALA A 210 -12.47 3.54 -12.45
N ALA A 211 -11.33 3.00 -11.99
CA ALA A 211 -10.74 1.79 -12.57
C ALA A 211 -11.63 0.56 -12.34
N LEU A 212 -12.11 0.36 -11.11
CA LEU A 212 -13.00 -0.75 -10.75
C LEU A 212 -14.28 -0.77 -11.59
N ALA A 213 -14.88 0.40 -11.82
CA ALA A 213 -16.08 0.56 -12.63
C ALA A 213 -15.90 0.08 -14.09
N GLU A 214 -14.66 -0.01 -14.57
CA GLU A 214 -14.31 -0.47 -15.90
C GLU A 214 -13.59 -1.84 -15.90
N GLY A 215 -13.60 -2.55 -14.77
CA GLY A 215 -13.01 -3.89 -14.64
C GLY A 215 -11.48 -3.88 -14.52
N ASN A 216 -10.91 -2.77 -14.05
CA ASN A 216 -9.49 -2.59 -13.82
C ASN A 216 -9.18 -2.31 -12.36
N THR A 217 -7.93 -2.48 -11.95
CA THR A 217 -7.44 -2.06 -10.63
C THR A 217 -6.11 -1.34 -10.79
N LEU A 218 -5.84 -0.40 -9.90
CA LEU A 218 -4.51 0.19 -9.77
C LEU A 218 -3.56 -0.82 -9.12
N VAL A 219 -2.30 -0.79 -9.57
CA VAL A 219 -1.19 -1.48 -8.89
C VAL A 219 -0.17 -0.42 -8.49
N ILE A 220 -0.07 -0.14 -7.19
CA ILE A 220 0.82 0.90 -6.67
C ILE A 220 2.16 0.27 -6.29
N TYR A 221 3.21 0.81 -6.92
CA TYR A 221 4.59 0.40 -6.71
C TYR A 221 5.33 1.31 -5.73
N GLU A 222 4.88 2.54 -5.52
CA GLU A 222 5.45 3.39 -4.48
C GLU A 222 4.53 4.55 -4.09
N GLY A 223 4.55 4.91 -2.81
CA GLY A 223 4.04 6.17 -2.28
C GLY A 223 5.20 6.96 -1.70
N TYR A 224 5.34 6.98 -0.37
CA TYR A 224 6.55 7.48 0.28
C TYR A 224 7.80 6.67 -0.09
N ARG A 225 8.90 7.39 -0.36
CA ARG A 225 10.26 6.84 -0.57
C ARG A 225 11.22 7.54 0.40
N PRO A 226 12.05 6.83 1.19
CA PRO A 226 13.06 7.47 2.03
C PRO A 226 14.07 8.32 1.22
N TYR A 227 14.51 9.45 1.77
CA TYR A 227 15.48 10.33 1.12
C TYR A 227 16.83 9.65 0.87
N SER A 228 17.25 8.77 1.77
CA SER A 228 18.48 7.97 1.61
C SER A 228 18.45 7.11 0.33
N VAL A 229 17.29 6.55 0.01
CA VAL A 229 17.07 5.75 -1.21
C VAL A 229 17.13 6.64 -2.44
N GLN A 230 16.51 7.82 -2.39
CA GLN A 230 16.60 8.81 -3.48
C GLN A 230 18.05 9.17 -3.80
N GLN A 231 18.85 9.48 -2.78
CA GLN A 231 20.26 9.83 -2.95
C GLN A 231 21.09 8.65 -3.45
N MET A 232 20.79 7.43 -3.01
CA MET A 232 21.45 6.21 -3.50
C MET A 232 21.19 6.01 -5.00
N THR A 233 19.94 6.14 -5.45
CA THR A 233 19.56 6.02 -6.87
C THR A 233 20.19 7.13 -7.72
N VAL A 234 20.18 8.37 -7.24
CA VAL A 234 20.87 9.50 -7.90
C VAL A 234 22.34 9.21 -8.12
N ALA A 235 23.05 8.77 -7.07
CA ALA A 235 24.48 8.49 -7.15
C ALA A 235 24.78 7.34 -8.12
N ALA A 236 23.99 6.26 -8.06
CA ALA A 236 24.17 5.10 -8.93
C ALA A 236 23.88 5.43 -10.40
N LEU A 237 22.79 6.14 -10.70
CA LEU A 237 22.48 6.57 -12.07
C LEU A 237 23.52 7.54 -12.60
N THR A 238 23.99 8.49 -11.78
CA THR A 238 25.06 9.44 -12.18
C THR A 238 26.33 8.69 -12.58
N ASN A 239 26.73 7.68 -11.79
CA ASN A 239 27.89 6.84 -12.11
C ASN A 239 27.69 6.03 -13.38
N LEU A 240 26.50 5.46 -13.59
CA LEU A 240 26.17 4.71 -14.80
C LEU A 240 26.21 5.62 -16.04
N ALA A 241 25.57 6.79 -15.99
CA ALA A 241 25.54 7.75 -17.10
C ALA A 241 26.94 8.27 -17.45
N ALA A 242 27.82 8.47 -16.46
CA ALA A 242 29.20 8.85 -16.72
C ALA A 242 30.01 7.78 -17.46
N ALA A 243 29.67 6.49 -17.26
CA ALA A 243 30.35 5.35 -17.86
C ALA A 243 29.72 4.89 -19.19
N ASP A 244 28.43 5.17 -19.41
CA ASP A 244 27.66 4.66 -20.52
C ASP A 244 27.03 5.81 -21.35
N PRO A 245 27.56 6.10 -22.56
CA PRO A 245 27.06 7.19 -23.39
C PRO A 245 25.60 7.06 -23.83
N GLU A 246 25.07 5.83 -23.92
CA GLU A 246 23.66 5.60 -24.28
C GLU A 246 22.76 5.99 -23.11
N VAL A 247 23.14 5.64 -21.88
CA VAL A 247 22.43 6.07 -20.68
C VAL A 247 22.45 7.58 -20.56
N MET A 248 23.62 8.22 -20.72
CA MET A 248 23.72 9.68 -20.71
C MET A 248 22.84 10.32 -21.78
N ALA A 249 22.84 9.81 -23.01
CA ALA A 249 21.96 10.31 -24.07
C ALA A 249 20.48 10.12 -23.71
N GLY A 250 20.12 8.98 -23.11
CA GLY A 250 18.77 8.65 -22.67
C GLY A 250 18.19 9.60 -21.64
N ILE A 251 19.03 10.22 -20.80
CA ILE A 251 18.59 11.15 -19.74
C ILE A 251 18.94 12.62 -20.01
N ASN A 252 19.73 12.93 -21.03
CA ASN A 252 20.30 14.28 -21.23
C ASN A 252 20.31 14.73 -22.71
N THR A 253 19.30 14.32 -23.48
CA THR A 253 19.11 14.80 -24.86
C THR A 253 18.00 15.84 -24.91
N HIS A 254 18.30 17.01 -25.49
CA HIS A 254 17.34 18.09 -25.68
C HIS A 254 16.03 17.59 -26.34
N PRO A 255 14.83 17.99 -25.87
CA PRO A 255 14.58 19.08 -24.90
C PRO A 255 14.73 18.69 -23.42
N TRP A 256 15.15 17.46 -23.13
CA TRP A 256 15.29 16.93 -21.79
C TRP A 256 16.68 17.17 -21.22
N ASP A 257 16.74 17.23 -19.89
CA ASP A 257 17.96 17.23 -19.10
C ASP A 257 17.81 16.22 -17.94
N THR A 258 18.92 15.91 -17.27
CA THR A 258 18.98 14.83 -16.27
C THR A 258 17.97 14.97 -15.13
N ASN A 259 17.57 16.19 -14.76
CA ASN A 259 16.67 16.41 -13.62
C ASN A 259 15.23 15.97 -13.90
N TRP A 260 14.89 15.70 -15.16
CA TRP A 260 13.58 15.15 -15.52
C TRP A 260 13.43 13.67 -15.15
N PHE A 261 14.52 12.91 -15.10
CA PHE A 261 14.48 11.47 -14.87
C PHE A 261 15.02 11.08 -13.50
N ILE A 262 15.66 11.99 -12.78
CA ILE A 262 16.00 11.77 -11.38
C ILE A 262 16.07 13.10 -10.62
N ALA A 263 15.23 13.24 -9.60
CA ALA A 263 15.30 14.38 -8.68
C ALA A 263 16.58 14.29 -7.83
N THR A 264 17.43 15.32 -7.89
CA THR A 264 18.68 15.37 -7.12
C THR A 264 18.48 15.88 -5.69
N SER A 265 17.36 16.52 -5.41
CA SER A 265 16.93 17.00 -4.10
C SER A 265 15.83 16.13 -3.49
N VAL A 266 15.15 16.64 -2.46
CA VAL A 266 13.88 16.08 -1.98
C VAL A 266 12.92 15.97 -3.16
N SER A 267 12.44 14.76 -3.40
CA SER A 267 11.43 14.38 -4.39
C SER A 267 10.03 14.47 -3.80
N ASN A 268 9.03 14.48 -4.68
CA ASN A 268 7.62 14.53 -4.33
C ASN A 268 7.19 13.33 -3.47
N HIS A 269 7.85 12.17 -3.63
CA HIS A 269 7.61 10.98 -2.81
C HIS A 269 7.97 11.19 -1.33
N GLN A 270 9.10 11.85 -1.03
CA GLN A 270 9.45 12.15 0.37
C GLN A 270 8.41 13.06 1.02
N MET A 271 7.81 13.96 0.23
CA MET A 271 6.76 14.88 0.68
C MET A 271 5.37 14.21 0.78
N GLY A 272 5.22 12.99 0.27
CA GLY A 272 3.99 12.18 0.37
C GLY A 272 2.86 12.60 -0.56
N TYR A 273 3.09 13.45 -1.55
CA TYR A 273 2.08 13.85 -2.55
C TYR A 273 2.27 13.18 -3.92
N ALA A 274 3.07 12.12 -4.01
CA ALA A 274 3.31 11.39 -5.25
C ALA A 274 3.08 9.90 -5.08
N ILE A 275 2.66 9.26 -6.18
CA ILE A 275 2.61 7.81 -6.33
C ILE A 275 3.20 7.38 -7.66
N ASP A 276 3.80 6.18 -7.65
CA ASP A 276 4.20 5.43 -8.83
C ASP A 276 3.24 4.25 -8.99
N VAL A 277 2.51 4.22 -10.11
CA VAL A 277 1.36 3.33 -10.30
C VAL A 277 1.28 2.79 -11.73
N THR A 278 0.77 1.57 -11.87
CA THR A 278 0.37 0.99 -13.16
C THR A 278 -1.10 0.54 -13.11
N LEU A 279 -1.58 -0.04 -14.19
CA LEU A 279 -2.94 -0.55 -14.33
C LEU A 279 -2.93 -2.06 -14.57
N ALA A 280 -3.89 -2.76 -13.98
CA ALA A 280 -4.14 -4.17 -14.25
C ALA A 280 -5.61 -4.42 -14.58
N LYS A 281 -5.86 -5.43 -15.40
CA LYS A 281 -7.20 -5.97 -15.66
C LYS A 281 -7.57 -6.96 -14.56
N ILE A 282 -8.75 -6.80 -13.97
CA ILE A 282 -9.27 -7.73 -12.97
C ILE A 282 -9.71 -9.02 -13.67
N THR A 283 -9.31 -10.16 -13.10
CA THR A 283 -9.81 -11.48 -13.50
C THR A 283 -10.61 -12.15 -12.39
N GLU A 284 -10.37 -11.79 -11.14
CA GLU A 284 -11.06 -12.32 -9.97
C GLU A 284 -11.09 -11.28 -8.84
N GLN A 285 -12.23 -11.16 -8.18
CA GLN A 285 -12.42 -10.32 -7.00
C GLN A 285 -13.34 -11.02 -6.00
N GLN A 286 -13.18 -10.69 -4.74
CA GLN A 286 -13.94 -11.26 -3.63
C GLN A 286 -14.39 -10.16 -2.66
N GLU A 287 -15.61 -10.28 -2.15
CA GLU A 287 -16.03 -9.53 -0.97
C GLU A 287 -15.38 -10.13 0.28
N ILE A 288 -14.72 -9.30 1.06
CA ILE A 288 -14.05 -9.66 2.30
C ILE A 288 -14.60 -8.81 3.45
N VAL A 289 -14.37 -9.26 4.67
CA VAL A 289 -14.73 -8.50 5.89
C VAL A 289 -13.46 -8.06 6.59
N ILE A 290 -13.37 -6.78 6.93
CA ILE A 290 -12.30 -6.16 7.70
C ILE A 290 -12.93 -5.43 8.89
N GLY A 291 -12.76 -5.98 10.09
CA GLY A 291 -13.50 -5.52 11.26
C GLY A 291 -15.01 -5.69 11.05
N ASP A 292 -15.77 -4.63 11.28
CA ASP A 292 -17.23 -4.63 11.06
C ASP A 292 -17.63 -4.35 9.61
N TYR A 293 -16.69 -4.13 8.70
CA TYR A 293 -16.96 -3.59 7.37
C TYR A 293 -16.70 -4.58 6.23
N ALA A 294 -17.56 -4.55 5.23
CA ALA A 294 -17.36 -5.22 3.95
C ALA A 294 -16.38 -4.40 3.08
N ALA A 295 -15.51 -5.10 2.36
CA ALA A 295 -14.57 -4.51 1.42
C ALA A 295 -14.36 -5.43 0.20
N THR A 296 -13.78 -4.88 -0.87
CA THR A 296 -13.41 -5.66 -2.06
C THR A 296 -11.93 -6.00 -2.02
N ALA A 297 -11.59 -7.28 -2.19
CA ALA A 297 -10.24 -7.73 -2.47
C ALA A 297 -10.13 -8.19 -3.93
N ILE A 298 -9.13 -7.68 -4.64
CA ILE A 298 -8.76 -8.21 -5.95
C ILE A 298 -7.82 -9.39 -5.76
N THR A 299 -8.27 -10.59 -6.09
CA THR A 299 -7.56 -11.85 -5.86
C THR A 299 -6.88 -12.39 -7.11
N GLY A 300 -7.29 -11.90 -8.29
CA GLY A 300 -6.67 -12.24 -9.57
C GLY A 300 -6.69 -11.06 -10.54
N TYR A 301 -5.56 -10.80 -11.17
CA TYR A 301 -5.38 -9.72 -12.13
C TYR A 301 -4.29 -10.03 -13.16
N THR A 302 -4.30 -9.32 -14.28
CA THR A 302 -3.21 -9.29 -15.27
C THR A 302 -2.79 -7.84 -15.49
N GLU A 303 -1.56 -7.48 -15.13
CA GLU A 303 -1.01 -6.15 -15.44
C GLU A 303 -1.01 -5.87 -16.94
N TYR A 304 -1.39 -4.66 -17.32
CA TYR A 304 -1.31 -4.22 -18.71
C TYR A 304 0.16 -4.05 -19.13
N THR A 305 0.43 -4.29 -20.41
CA THR A 305 1.70 -3.86 -20.99
C THR A 305 1.72 -2.35 -21.04
N MET A 306 2.72 -1.75 -20.40
CA MET A 306 2.94 -0.31 -20.38
C MET A 306 4.05 0.11 -21.35
N PRO A 307 4.25 1.42 -21.62
CA PRO A 307 5.25 1.90 -22.57
C PRO A 307 6.67 1.37 -22.30
N THR A 308 7.00 1.21 -21.03
CA THR A 308 8.27 0.64 -20.53
C THR A 308 8.00 -0.23 -19.30
N THR A 309 9.04 -0.85 -18.73
CA THR A 309 8.97 -1.25 -17.33
C THR A 309 8.79 -0.02 -16.45
N ILE A 310 8.12 -0.17 -15.30
CA ILE A 310 8.00 0.91 -14.33
C ILE A 310 9.39 1.34 -13.84
N HIS A 311 9.56 2.62 -13.51
CA HIS A 311 10.84 3.17 -13.04
C HIS A 311 11.97 3.16 -14.09
N GLU A 312 11.63 3.23 -15.39
CA GLU A 312 12.57 3.46 -16.48
C GLU A 312 13.04 4.93 -16.54
N LEU A 313 14.23 5.21 -16.05
CA LEU A 313 14.77 6.56 -15.97
C LEU A 313 15.43 6.97 -17.30
N SER A 314 14.63 7.20 -18.33
CA SER A 314 15.06 7.76 -19.62
C SER A 314 13.89 8.30 -20.44
N MET A 315 14.17 8.98 -21.54
CA MET A 315 13.14 9.48 -22.47
C MET A 315 12.18 8.40 -22.99
N ALA A 316 12.52 7.11 -22.90
CA ALA A 316 11.64 6.02 -23.30
C ALA A 316 10.32 5.97 -22.49
N SER A 317 10.35 6.43 -21.23
CA SER A 317 9.19 6.45 -20.34
C SER A 317 8.40 7.76 -20.37
N ALA A 318 8.84 8.75 -21.17
CA ALA A 318 8.23 10.07 -21.20
C ALA A 318 6.75 10.01 -21.58
N THR A 319 5.91 10.67 -20.78
CA THR A 319 4.48 10.83 -21.05
C THR A 319 4.22 11.76 -22.22
N PHE A 320 5.00 12.84 -22.31
CA PHE A 320 4.86 13.87 -23.34
C PHE A 320 6.10 13.94 -24.24
N THR A 321 5.92 14.52 -25.42
CA THR A 321 7.01 14.79 -26.38
C THR A 321 8.06 15.80 -25.87
N GLY A 322 7.76 16.52 -24.80
CA GLY A 322 8.66 17.50 -24.21
C GLY A 322 8.31 17.84 -22.75
N PRO A 323 9.20 18.57 -22.08
CA PRO A 323 9.08 18.87 -20.66
C PRO A 323 7.87 19.74 -20.33
N VAL A 324 7.20 19.40 -19.23
CA VAL A 324 6.10 20.17 -18.63
C VAL A 324 6.38 20.33 -17.14
N LYS A 325 6.31 21.57 -16.62
CA LYS A 325 6.57 21.84 -15.20
C LYS A 325 5.65 21.01 -14.30
N SER A 326 6.24 20.15 -13.49
CA SER A 326 5.52 19.30 -12.52
C SER A 326 4.77 20.07 -11.44
N SER A 327 5.09 21.35 -11.23
CA SER A 327 4.39 22.23 -10.28
C SER A 327 3.18 22.95 -10.90
N SER A 328 2.82 22.67 -12.15
CA SER A 328 1.70 23.32 -12.83
C SER A 328 0.51 22.38 -12.93
N GLN A 329 -0.64 22.79 -12.38
CA GLN A 329 -1.89 22.03 -12.44
C GLN A 329 -2.42 21.84 -13.87
N THR A 330 -2.10 22.76 -14.80
CA THR A 330 -2.75 22.83 -16.11
C THR A 330 -1.81 22.79 -17.31
N ALA A 331 -0.49 22.95 -17.13
CA ALA A 331 0.42 23.02 -18.26
C ALA A 331 0.43 21.75 -19.12
N TRP A 332 0.19 20.58 -18.50
CA TRP A 332 0.16 19.30 -19.19
C TRP A 332 -1.05 19.15 -20.13
N LEU A 333 -2.13 19.91 -19.92
CA LEU A 333 -3.33 19.89 -20.77
C LEU A 333 -3.07 20.34 -22.20
N GLN A 334 -1.99 21.09 -22.43
CA GLN A 334 -1.58 21.57 -23.77
C GLN A 334 -0.41 20.76 -24.33
N ALA A 335 0.09 19.76 -23.59
CA ALA A 335 1.21 18.94 -24.03
C ALA A 335 0.76 17.86 -25.00
N THR A 336 1.65 17.48 -25.91
CA THR A 336 1.42 16.36 -26.83
C THR A 336 1.98 15.09 -26.22
N LEU A 337 1.13 14.05 -26.08
CA LEU A 337 1.56 12.73 -25.64
C LEU A 337 2.68 12.18 -26.53
N ALA A 338 3.62 11.46 -25.93
CA ALA A 338 4.64 10.74 -26.68
C ALA A 338 4.00 9.59 -27.48
N ASP A 339 4.59 9.25 -28.63
CA ASP A 339 4.10 8.15 -29.49
C ASP A 339 4.17 6.77 -28.79
N THR A 340 4.93 6.66 -27.70
CA THR A 340 5.04 5.47 -26.86
C THR A 340 3.88 5.30 -25.88
N MET A 341 3.09 6.34 -25.61
CA MET A 341 1.92 6.28 -24.72
C MET A 341 0.83 5.39 -25.32
N ASN A 342 0.78 4.15 -24.86
CA ASN A 342 -0.19 3.17 -25.31
C ASN A 342 -1.56 3.36 -24.63
N GLU A 343 -2.56 2.60 -25.08
CA GLU A 343 -3.95 2.71 -24.58
C GLU A 343 -4.05 2.55 -23.06
N ALA A 344 -3.30 1.63 -22.46
CA ALA A 344 -3.33 1.38 -21.03
C ALA A 344 -2.73 2.54 -20.21
N ALA A 345 -1.62 3.12 -20.66
CA ALA A 345 -1.02 4.29 -20.00
C ALA A 345 -1.91 5.53 -20.12
N ILE A 346 -2.57 5.73 -21.28
CA ILE A 346 -3.56 6.79 -21.47
C ILE A 346 -4.77 6.59 -20.54
N LEU A 347 -5.21 5.34 -20.38
CA LEU A 347 -6.33 4.98 -19.51
C LEU A 347 -6.00 5.25 -18.04
N LEU A 348 -4.81 4.83 -17.59
CA LEU A 348 -4.28 5.13 -16.25
C LEU A 348 -4.19 6.63 -16.00
N GLN A 349 -3.66 7.37 -16.98
CA GLN A 349 -3.57 8.82 -16.90
C GLN A 349 -4.95 9.44 -16.73
N ARG A 350 -5.95 9.00 -17.51
CA ARG A 350 -7.33 9.49 -17.40
C ARG A 350 -7.92 9.25 -16.01
N TYR A 351 -7.85 8.02 -15.47
CA TYR A 351 -8.38 7.75 -14.11
C TYR A 351 -7.75 8.67 -13.06
N SER A 352 -6.44 8.85 -13.15
CA SER A 352 -5.68 9.69 -12.23
C SER A 352 -6.03 11.18 -12.38
N THR A 353 -6.11 11.69 -13.61
CA THR A 353 -6.38 13.11 -13.87
C THR A 353 -7.83 13.49 -13.60
N ASP A 354 -8.77 12.61 -13.90
CA ASP A 354 -10.19 12.83 -13.59
C ASP A 354 -10.43 12.85 -12.07
N ALA A 355 -9.60 12.15 -11.29
CA ALA A 355 -9.54 12.21 -9.84
C ALA A 355 -8.79 13.44 -9.28
N GLY A 356 -8.23 14.30 -10.15
CA GLY A 356 -7.53 15.53 -9.76
C GLY A 356 -6.05 15.34 -9.42
N LEU A 357 -5.43 14.23 -9.81
CA LEU A 357 -3.97 14.07 -9.82
C LEU A 357 -3.39 14.65 -11.12
N THR A 358 -2.08 14.90 -11.12
CA THR A 358 -1.37 15.49 -12.26
C THR A 358 -0.21 14.61 -12.72
N PRO A 359 -0.07 14.35 -14.04
CA PRO A 359 1.00 13.50 -14.56
C PRO A 359 2.36 14.19 -14.50
N LEU A 360 3.43 13.41 -14.40
CA LEU A 360 4.79 13.89 -14.64
C LEU A 360 5.14 13.80 -16.13
N ALA A 361 5.91 14.75 -16.67
CA ALA A 361 6.17 14.79 -18.10
C ALA A 361 7.06 13.65 -18.62
N SER A 362 7.98 13.21 -17.77
CA SER A 362 9.04 12.25 -18.08
C SER A 362 8.69 10.81 -17.70
N GLU A 363 7.57 10.56 -17.03
CA GLU A 363 7.29 9.27 -16.39
C GLU A 363 5.79 8.94 -16.49
N TRP A 364 5.43 7.96 -17.33
CA TRP A 364 4.02 7.57 -17.55
C TRP A 364 3.30 7.02 -16.30
N TRP A 365 4.05 6.57 -15.28
CA TRP A 365 3.52 5.99 -14.04
C TRP A 365 3.38 6.99 -12.88
N HIS A 366 4.01 8.17 -12.97
CA HIS A 366 4.13 9.10 -11.84
C HIS A 366 2.99 10.11 -11.83
N PHE A 367 2.27 10.18 -10.71
CA PHE A 367 1.20 11.16 -10.50
C PHE A 367 1.38 11.95 -9.20
N ASN A 368 1.10 13.25 -9.26
CA ASN A 368 1.21 14.17 -8.13
C ASN A 368 -0.16 14.72 -7.71
N ASP A 369 -0.35 14.88 -6.40
CA ASP A 369 -1.40 15.74 -5.85
C ASP A 369 -0.84 17.14 -5.52
N LEU A 370 -1.05 18.10 -6.43
CA LEU A 370 -0.57 19.46 -6.22
C LEU A 370 -1.36 20.23 -5.16
N ASP A 371 -2.61 19.84 -4.88
CA ASP A 371 -3.38 20.50 -3.82
C ASP A 371 -2.80 20.11 -2.45
N ALA A 372 -2.49 18.82 -2.25
CA ALA A 372 -1.80 18.34 -1.06
C ALA A 372 -0.40 18.98 -0.90
N ARG A 373 0.35 19.13 -2.00
CA ARG A 373 1.62 19.86 -2.00
C ARG A 373 1.47 21.29 -1.53
N PHE A 374 0.53 22.05 -2.08
CA PHE A 374 0.37 23.47 -1.72
C PHE A 374 -0.15 23.62 -0.29
N ALA A 375 -1.04 22.73 0.16
CA ALA A 375 -1.57 22.76 1.52
C ALA A 375 -0.49 22.49 2.59
N THR A 376 0.61 21.82 2.23
CA THR A 376 1.71 21.47 3.14
C THR A 376 3.01 22.24 2.87
N GLU A 377 2.99 23.25 1.98
CA GLU A 377 4.22 23.88 1.48
C GLU A 377 5.05 24.57 2.56
N GLU A 378 4.40 25.10 3.60
CA GLU A 378 5.05 25.77 4.73
C GLU A 378 5.83 24.79 5.61
N ASN A 379 5.46 23.51 5.64
CA ASN A 379 6.09 22.48 6.44
C ASN A 379 6.00 21.09 5.79
N SER A 380 6.72 20.93 4.68
CA SER A 380 6.76 19.68 3.91
C SER A 380 7.80 18.70 4.44
N SER A 381 7.44 17.41 4.46
CA SER A 381 8.35 16.32 4.83
C SER A 381 9.63 16.34 3.99
N LYS A 382 10.73 15.95 4.62
CA LYS A 382 12.04 15.75 3.97
C LYS A 382 12.35 14.29 3.72
N GLY A 383 11.54 13.38 4.25
CA GLY A 383 11.72 11.93 4.14
C GLY A 383 13.03 11.40 4.69
N GLU A 384 13.63 12.06 5.69
CA GLU A 384 14.87 11.65 6.34
C GLU A 384 14.65 10.55 7.41
N TYR A 385 13.67 9.68 7.18
CA TYR A 385 13.26 8.61 8.09
C TYR A 385 12.80 7.36 7.32
N LEU A 386 12.71 6.21 8.01
CA LEU A 386 12.13 4.97 7.49
C LEU A 386 10.74 4.77 8.08
N LEU A 387 9.88 4.06 7.36
CA LEU A 387 8.55 3.65 7.80
C LEU A 387 8.49 2.13 7.72
N ASP A 388 8.79 1.47 8.84
CA ASP A 388 9.03 0.02 8.92
C ASP A 388 8.08 -0.70 9.91
N ALA A 389 7.10 0.02 10.46
CA ALA A 389 6.13 -0.51 11.42
C ALA A 389 4.71 -0.01 11.10
N THR A 390 3.73 -0.89 11.34
CA THR A 390 2.29 -0.57 11.29
C THR A 390 1.69 -0.65 12.69
N MET A 391 0.68 0.17 12.93
CA MET A 391 -0.15 0.20 14.14
C MET A 391 -1.63 -0.06 13.79
N SER A 392 -1.87 -0.75 12.66
CA SER A 392 -3.20 -0.91 12.08
C SER A 392 -4.05 -1.87 12.92
N GLU A 393 -5.22 -1.46 13.36
CA GLU A 393 -6.22 -2.28 14.05
C GLU A 393 -7.49 -2.45 13.20
N ALA A 394 -8.27 -3.49 13.47
CA ALA A 394 -9.54 -3.70 12.78
C ALA A 394 -10.52 -2.55 13.10
N PRO A 395 -11.20 -1.98 12.09
CA PRO A 395 -12.17 -0.90 12.32
C PRO A 395 -13.44 -1.45 12.97
N GLU A 396 -13.90 -0.77 14.02
CA GLU A 396 -15.19 -1.01 14.67
C GLU A 396 -16.19 0.07 14.25
N ALA A 397 -17.47 -0.30 14.17
CA ALA A 397 -18.55 0.64 13.94
C ALA A 397 -18.71 1.61 15.12
N ALA A 398 -18.98 2.90 14.85
CA ALA A 398 -19.32 3.83 15.91
C ALA A 398 -20.67 3.42 16.55
N GLU A 399 -20.68 3.26 17.87
CA GLU A 399 -21.86 2.90 18.67
C GLU A 399 -22.99 3.95 18.66
#